data_AF-A0A7X1ZRT4-F1
#
_entry.id   AF-A0A7X1ZRT4-F1
#
_cell.length_a   1.000
_cell.length_b   1.000
_cell.length_c   1.000
_cell.angle_alpha   90.00
_cell.angle_beta   90.00
_cell.angle_gamma   90.00
#
_symmetry.space_group_name_H-M   'P 1'
#
loop_
_entity.id
_entity.type
_entity.pdbx_description
1 polymer ?
#
loop_
_entity_poly.entity_id
_entity_poly.type
_entity_poly.pdbx_seq_one_letter_code
_entity_poly.pdbx_strand_id
1 'polypeptide(L)' 'MQNLGIERVLTNDPGIGVARHVDAGYEIAKKVAKKHWVKIPMK' A
#
# COMPACT_ATOMS: atom_id res chain seq x y z
N MET A 1 -12.06 18.34 14.69
CA MET A 1 -11.14 17.22 15.01
C MET A 1 -11.12 16.31 13.79
N GLN A 2 -9.96 16.10 13.17
CA GLN A 2 -9.87 15.23 11.98
C GLN A 2 -10.09 13.77 12.40
N ASN A 3 -10.87 13.02 11.62
CA ASN A 3 -11.28 11.65 11.97
C ASN A 3 -10.16 10.64 11.64
N LEU A 4 -9.08 10.73 12.42
CA LEU A 4 -7.80 10.03 12.25
C LEU A 4 -7.93 8.50 12.18
N GLY A 5 -9.01 7.93 12.73
CA GLY A 5 -9.29 6.50 12.64
C GLY A 5 -9.58 6.05 11.20
N ILE A 6 -10.50 6.74 10.51
CA ILE A 6 -10.93 6.38 9.17
C ILE A 6 -9.81 6.61 8.15
N GLU A 7 -9.11 7.74 8.25
CA GLU A 7 -7.99 8.07 7.35
C GLU A 7 -6.91 6.97 7.34
N ARG A 8 -6.54 6.46 8.52
CA ARG A 8 -5.55 5.39 8.64
C ARG A 8 -6.06 4.07 8.06
N VAL A 9 -7.32 3.71 8.31
CA VAL A 9 -7.90 2.47 7.78
C VAL A 9 -7.94 2.50 6.26
N LEU A 10 -8.44 3.59 5.69
CA LEU A 10 -8.57 3.74 4.23
C LEU A 10 -7.22 3.91 3.51
N THR A 11 -6.13 4.14 4.25
CA THR A 11 -4.78 4.19 3.68
C THR A 11 -4.06 2.85 3.83
N ASN A 12 -4.10 2.25 5.02
CA ASN A 12 -3.32 1.05 5.34
C ASN A 12 -3.91 -0.23 4.72
N ASP A 13 -5.23 -0.38 4.74
CA ASP A 13 -5.91 -1.57 4.21
C ASP A 13 -5.63 -1.80 2.71
N PRO A 14 -5.84 -0.83 1.82
CA PRO A 14 -5.44 -0.99 0.42
C PRO A 14 -3.91 -1.10 0.25
N GLY A 15 -3.12 -0.44 1.10
CA GLY A 15 -1.66 -0.54 1.10
C GLY A 15 -1.16 -1.97 1.28
N ILE A 16 -1.80 -2.75 2.16
CA ILE A 16 -1.52 -4.18 2.36
C ILE A 16 -1.85 -4.99 1.10
N GLY A 17 -2.97 -4.67 0.43
CA GLY A 17 -3.35 -5.29 -0.84
C GLY A 17 -2.28 -5.10 -1.90
N VAL A 18 -1.78 -3.86 -2.07
CA VAL A 18 -0.68 -3.56 -3.00
C VAL A 18 0.59 -4.33 -2.63
N ALA A 19 0.96 -4.35 -1.35
CA ALA A 19 2.15 -5.06 -0.88
C ALA A 19 2.09 -6.57 -1.19
N ARG A 20 0.94 -7.22 -1.00
CA ARG A 20 0.73 -8.65 -1.35
C ARG A 20 0.95 -8.91 -2.84
N HIS A 21 0.47 -8.04 -3.71
CA HIS A 21 0.66 -8.20 -5.15
C HIS A 21 2.11 -7.94 -5.58
N VAL A 22 2.83 -7.04 -4.90
CA VAL A 22 4.27 -6.84 -5.14
C VAL A 22 5.05 -8.10 -4.75
N ASP A 23 4.76 -8.69 -3.60
CA ASP A 23 5.38 -9.93 -3.14
C ASP A 23 5.12 -11.10 -4.11
N ALA A 24 3.91 -11.17 -4.67
CA ALA A 24 3.56 -12.14 -5.71
C ALA A 24 4.18 -11.85 -7.10
N GLY A 25 4.97 -10.77 -7.25
CA GLY A 25 5.70 -10.46 -8.48
C GLY A 25 4.94 -9.67 -9.54
N TYR A 26 3.77 -9.10 -9.20
CA TYR A 26 2.99 -8.31 -10.17
C TYR A 26 3.67 -6.96 -10.45
N GLU A 27 4.14 -6.77 -11.68
CA GLU A 27 4.79 -5.51 -12.11
C GLU A 27 3.89 -4.28 -11.99
N ILE A 28 2.58 -4.45 -12.21
CA ILE A 28 1.62 -3.37 -12.00
C ILE A 28 1.57 -2.93 -10.54
N ALA A 29 1.71 -3.85 -9.59
CA ALA A 29 1.71 -3.54 -8.17
C ALA A 29 2.96 -2.75 -7.76
N LYS A 30 4.12 -3.07 -8.35
CA LYS A 30 5.37 -2.30 -8.12
C LYS A 30 5.21 -0.86 -8.58
N LYS A 31 4.57 -0.63 -9.73
CA LYS A 31 4.27 0.71 -10.25
C LYS A 31 3.31 1.47 -9.33
N VAL A 32 2.25 0.81 -8.86
CA VAL A 32 1.27 1.40 -7.93
C VAL A 32 1.93 1.75 -6.60
N ALA A 33 2.75 0.86 -6.03
CA ALA A 33 3.47 1.09 -4.79
C ALA A 33 4.37 2.33 -4.88
N LYS A 34 5.11 2.49 -6.00
CA LYS A 34 5.94 3.68 -6.26
C LYS A 34 5.10 4.95 -6.41
N LYS A 35 3.99 4.89 -7.16
CA LYS A 35 3.11 6.05 -7.41
C LYS A 35 2.44 6.56 -6.14
N HIS A 36 2.05 5.66 -5.25
CA HIS A 36 1.32 5.96 -4.02
C HIS A 36 2.19 5.93 -2.76
N TRP A 37 3.51 5.85 -2.90
CA TRP A 37 4.48 5.85 -1.79
C TRP A 37 4.23 4.76 -0.74
N VAL A 38 3.71 3.62 -1.18
CA VAL A 38 3.50 2.46 -0.31
C VAL A 38 4.88 1.88 0.02
N LYS A 39 5.25 1.94 1.31
CA LYS A 39 6.52 1.41 1.79
C LYS A 39 6.43 -0.11 1.87
N ILE A 40 7.20 -0.80 1.03
CA ILE A 40 7.30 -2.25 1.04
C ILE A 40 8.70 -2.61 1.50
N PRO A 41 8.88 -3.16 2.71
CA PRO A 41 10.17 -3.67 3.13
C PRO A 41 10.49 -4.92 2.29
N MET A 42 11.45 -4.76 1.38
CA MET A 42 12.08 -5.89 0.70
C MET A 42 13.25 -6.37 1.56
N LYS A 43 13.52 -7.67 1.55
CA LYS A 43 14.64 -8.28 2.26
C LYS A 43 15.96 -8.03 1.53
#